data_AF-A0A239GIU4-F1
#
_entry.id   AF-A0A239GIU4-F1
#
_cell.length_a   1.000
_cell.length_b   1.000
_cell.length_c   1.000
_cell.angle_alpha   90.00
_cell.angle_beta   90.00
_cell.angle_gamma   90.00
#
_symmetry.space_group_name_H-M   'P 1'
#
loop_
_entity.id
_entity.type
_entity.pdbx_description
1 polymer ?
#
loop_
_entity_poly.entity_id
_entity_poly.type
_entity_poly.pdbx_seq_one_letter_code
_entity_poly.pdbx_strand_id
1 'polypeptide(L)'
;MDIVITRTRIAGTLLFYEYRALVPLDSLDVERRSLVRSIPLPRPAGSGRCVHIAQLIAPDFWFRLDMRARADLGRRITRVARRVEVMLVRACFPEVTSDLVQVVYRNAADPGDACWWIAIDDLTGAFERLQTLMPVLSAADLGLHDPARLAA
;
A
#
# COMPACT_ATOMS: atom_id res chain seq x y z
N MET A 1 2.16 -2.16 -12.97
CA MET A 1 0.92 -1.57 -12.41
C MET A 1 1.26 -0.32 -11.63
N ASP A 2 0.30 0.56 -11.38
CA ASP A 2 0.58 1.79 -10.63
C ASP A 2 0.22 1.64 -9.14
N ILE A 3 0.95 2.37 -8.31
CA ILE A 3 0.65 2.54 -6.90
C ILE A 3 0.74 4.02 -6.53
N VAL A 4 -0.12 4.42 -5.59
CA VAL A 4 -0.19 5.74 -5.01
C VAL A 4 0.30 5.66 -3.58
N ILE A 5 1.28 6.49 -3.24
CA ILE A 5 1.85 6.55 -1.90
C ILE A 5 1.68 7.97 -1.38
N THR A 6 0.97 8.12 -0.26
CA THR A 6 0.59 9.44 0.25
C THR A 6 1.08 9.67 1.66
N ARG A 7 1.43 10.91 1.96
CA ARG A 7 1.56 11.46 3.30
C ARG A 7 0.45 12.48 3.50
N THR A 8 -0.42 12.27 4.48
CA THR A 8 -1.53 13.19 4.79
C THR A 8 -1.48 13.62 6.24
N ARG A 9 -1.57 14.92 6.52
CA ARG A 9 -1.58 15.48 7.87
C ARG A 9 -2.88 15.14 8.58
N ILE A 10 -2.78 14.72 9.84
CA ILE A 10 -3.94 14.50 10.69
C ILE A 10 -4.29 15.82 11.38
N ALA A 11 -5.51 16.31 11.14
CA ALA A 11 -5.97 17.58 11.71
C ALA A 11 -6.08 17.51 13.25
N GLY A 12 -5.78 18.62 13.93
CA GLY A 12 -6.10 18.82 15.36
C GLY A 12 -5.10 18.30 16.40
N THR A 13 -3.88 17.90 16.02
CA THR A 13 -2.86 17.39 16.97
C THR A 13 -1.43 17.87 16.66
N LEU A 14 -0.43 17.39 17.42
CA LEU A 14 1.02 17.46 17.08
C LEU A 14 1.25 17.05 15.61
N LEU A 15 2.44 17.33 15.05
CA LEU A 15 2.84 17.06 13.66
C LEU A 15 2.80 15.57 13.28
N PHE A 16 1.59 15.02 13.19
CA PHE A 16 1.25 13.64 12.95
C PHE A 16 0.75 13.47 11.53
N TYR A 17 1.29 12.47 10.85
CA TYR A 17 0.97 12.18 9.47
C TYR A 17 0.59 10.72 9.30
N GLU A 18 -0.39 10.51 8.44
CA GLU A 18 -0.78 9.22 7.92
C GLU A 18 -0.04 8.93 6.62
N TYR A 19 0.64 7.79 6.59
CA TYR A 19 1.32 7.28 5.40
C TYR A 19 0.57 6.05 4.89
N ARG A 20 0.28 6.04 3.59
CA ARG A 20 -0.51 4.98 2.93
C ARG A 20 0.15 4.59 1.62
N ALA A 21 0.15 3.31 1.30
CA ALA A 21 0.39 2.82 -0.06
C ALA A 21 -0.86 2.09 -0.58
N LEU A 22 -1.42 2.58 -1.68
CA LEU A 22 -2.72 2.19 -2.20
C LEU A 22 -2.64 1.98 -3.72
N VAL A 23 -3.40 1.03 -4.23
CA VAL A 23 -3.38 0.69 -5.66
C VAL A 23 -4.60 1.31 -6.32
N PRO A 24 -4.46 2.20 -7.32
CA PRO A 24 -5.60 2.72 -8.06
C PRO A 24 -6.46 1.58 -8.62
N LEU A 25 -7.78 1.73 -8.54
CA LEU A 25 -8.71 0.71 -9.00
C LEU A 25 -8.54 0.43 -10.50
N ASP A 26 -8.17 1.46 -11.27
CA ASP A 26 -7.94 1.37 -12.71
C ASP A 26 -6.66 0.62 -13.08
N SER A 27 -5.77 0.36 -12.13
CA SER A 27 -4.55 -0.45 -12.33
C SER A 27 -4.82 -1.96 -12.20
N LEU A 28 -6.01 -2.37 -11.74
CA LEU A 28 -6.41 -3.78 -11.62
C LEU A 28 -7.11 -4.25 -12.90
N ASP A 29 -7.07 -5.55 -13.21
CA ASP A 29 -7.91 -6.11 -14.26
C ASP A 29 -9.41 -6.15 -13.85
N VAL A 30 -10.29 -6.41 -14.82
CA VAL A 30 -11.75 -6.39 -14.61
C VAL A 30 -12.20 -7.46 -13.61
N GLU A 31 -11.58 -8.64 -13.64
CA GLU A 31 -11.95 -9.75 -12.76
C GLU A 31 -11.63 -9.39 -11.30
N ARG A 32 -10.42 -8.91 -11.05
CA ARG A 32 -9.97 -8.48 -9.73
C ARG A 32 -10.79 -7.31 -9.21
N ARG A 33 -11.15 -6.32 -10.05
CA ARG A 33 -12.03 -5.20 -9.66
C ARG A 33 -13.37 -5.67 -9.13
N SER A 34 -13.91 -6.77 -9.65
CA SER A 34 -15.21 -7.32 -9.20
C SER A 34 -15.15 -7.96 -7.80
N LEU A 35 -13.95 -8.34 -7.34
CA LEU A 35 -13.74 -9.06 -6.07
C LEU A 35 -13.39 -8.13 -4.90
N VAL A 36 -12.82 -6.97 -5.19
CA VAL A 36 -12.21 -6.09 -4.18
C VAL A 36 -13.12 -4.97 -3.74
N ARG A 37 -13.04 -4.62 -2.46
CA ARG A 37 -13.67 -3.43 -1.91
C ARG A 37 -12.78 -2.22 -2.14
N SER A 38 -13.25 -1.28 -2.93
CA SER A 38 -12.56 -0.02 -3.18
C SER A 38 -12.88 1.04 -2.13
N ILE A 39 -11.95 1.96 -1.93
CA ILE A 39 -12.05 3.15 -1.08
C ILE A 39 -11.72 4.41 -1.90
N PRO A 40 -12.11 5.61 -1.46
CA PRO A 40 -11.69 6.86 -2.11
C PRO A 40 -10.17 7.04 -2.07
N LEU A 41 -9.59 7.64 -3.11
CA LEU A 41 -8.19 8.08 -3.07
C LEU A 41 -7.99 9.12 -1.94
N PRO A 42 -6.84 9.10 -1.24
CA PRO A 42 -6.49 10.19 -0.34
C PRO A 42 -6.43 11.52 -1.07
N ARG A 43 -6.84 12.60 -0.39
CA ARG A 43 -6.96 13.94 -0.98
C ARG A 43 -5.72 14.42 -1.74
N PRO A 44 -4.48 14.20 -1.26
CA PRO A 44 -3.27 14.63 -1.99
C PRO A 44 -3.08 13.94 -3.35
N ALA A 45 -3.73 12.79 -3.57
CA ALA A 45 -3.66 12.04 -4.82
C ALA A 45 -4.80 12.37 -5.79
N GLY A 46 -5.70 13.31 -5.43
CA GLY A 46 -6.82 13.72 -6.27
C GLY A 46 -8.10 12.92 -6.04
N SER A 47 -8.91 12.79 -7.09
CA SER A 47 -10.19 12.06 -7.07
C SER A 47 -10.06 10.70 -7.75
N GLY A 48 -10.71 9.68 -7.18
CA GLY A 48 -10.70 8.33 -7.74
C GLY A 48 -10.96 7.27 -6.70
N ARG A 49 -10.77 6.01 -7.09
CA ARG A 49 -10.91 4.84 -6.20
C ARG A 49 -9.63 4.03 -6.17
N CYS A 50 -9.31 3.49 -5.00
CA CYS A 50 -8.14 2.65 -4.79
C CYS A 50 -8.48 1.45 -3.90
N VAL A 51 -7.54 0.53 -3.77
CA VAL A 51 -7.63 -0.66 -2.93
C VAL A 51 -6.40 -0.80 -2.05
N HIS A 52 -6.58 -1.44 -0.90
CA HIS A 52 -5.47 -1.84 -0.05
C HIS A 52 -4.63 -2.95 -0.69
N ILE A 53 -3.31 -2.91 -0.48
CA ILE A 53 -2.37 -3.95 -0.93
C ILE A 53 -2.81 -5.35 -0.48
N ALA A 54 -3.43 -5.48 0.70
CA ALA A 54 -3.96 -6.74 1.19
C ALA A 54 -4.97 -7.40 0.22
N GLN A 55 -5.83 -6.60 -0.43
CA GLN A 55 -6.80 -7.11 -1.40
C GLN A 55 -6.17 -7.37 -2.78
N LEU A 56 -5.08 -6.67 -3.11
CA LEU A 56 -4.31 -6.92 -4.31
C LEU A 56 -3.59 -8.28 -4.23
N ILE A 57 -2.82 -8.51 -3.17
CA ILE A 57 -1.97 -9.71 -3.06
C ILE A 57 -2.77 -10.97 -2.72
N ALA A 58 -3.99 -10.82 -2.19
CA ALA A 58 -4.84 -11.95 -1.83
C ALA A 58 -5.04 -12.88 -3.03
N PRO A 59 -4.93 -14.21 -2.87
CA PRO A 59 -5.23 -15.13 -3.95
C PRO A 59 -6.73 -15.14 -4.25
N ASP A 60 -7.15 -15.41 -5.50
CA ASP A 60 -8.57 -15.28 -5.89
C ASP A 60 -9.53 -16.16 -5.08
N PHE A 61 -9.08 -17.34 -4.69
CA PHE A 61 -9.88 -18.24 -3.87
C PHE A 61 -10.21 -17.64 -2.49
N TRP A 62 -9.39 -16.73 -1.96
CA TRP A 62 -9.63 -16.06 -0.67
C TRP A 62 -10.95 -15.30 -0.64
N PHE A 63 -11.36 -14.74 -1.79
CA PHE A 63 -12.64 -14.02 -1.89
C PHE A 63 -13.85 -14.93 -1.83
N ARG A 64 -13.67 -16.22 -2.09
CA ARG A 64 -14.70 -17.26 -2.10
C ARG A 64 -14.76 -18.07 -0.80
N LEU A 65 -13.80 -17.89 0.12
CA LEU A 65 -13.77 -18.60 1.40
C LEU A 65 -14.90 -18.15 2.33
N ASP A 66 -15.36 -19.08 3.16
CA ASP A 66 -16.21 -18.76 4.30
C ASP A 66 -15.49 -17.83 5.31
N MET A 67 -16.27 -17.19 6.19
CA MET A 67 -15.73 -16.22 7.16
C MET A 67 -14.61 -16.76 8.03
N ARG A 68 -14.65 -18.04 8.43
CA ARG A 68 -13.68 -18.62 9.36
C ARG A 68 -12.37 -18.92 8.64
N ALA A 69 -12.43 -19.61 7.50
CA ALA A 69 -11.26 -19.87 6.66
C ALA A 69 -10.62 -18.57 6.16
N ARG A 70 -11.44 -17.54 5.91
CA ARG A 70 -10.98 -16.22 5.49
C ARG A 70 -10.22 -15.47 6.58
N ALA A 71 -10.57 -15.67 7.86
CA ALA A 71 -9.94 -14.95 8.98
C ALA A 71 -8.46 -15.32 9.15
N ASP A 72 -8.11 -16.60 9.10
CA ASP A 72 -6.73 -17.07 9.29
C ASP A 72 -5.83 -16.64 8.13
N LEU A 73 -6.27 -16.90 6.90
CA LEU A 73 -5.54 -16.47 5.71
C LEU A 73 -5.49 -14.93 5.60
N GLY A 74 -6.58 -14.25 5.96
CA GLY A 74 -6.66 -12.79 5.98
C GLY A 74 -5.65 -12.14 6.95
N ARG A 75 -5.39 -12.75 8.11
CA ARG A 75 -4.35 -12.29 9.03
C ARG A 75 -2.95 -12.37 8.41
N ARG A 76 -2.63 -13.49 7.75
CA ARG A 76 -1.33 -13.65 7.06
C ARG A 76 -1.18 -12.68 5.90
N ILE A 77 -2.21 -12.54 5.06
CA ILE A 77 -2.26 -11.57 3.96
C ILE A 77 -2.04 -10.15 4.49
N THR A 78 -2.73 -9.77 5.56
CA THR A 78 -2.60 -8.44 6.16
C THR A 78 -1.18 -8.18 6.67
N ARG A 79 -0.53 -9.18 7.26
CA ARG A 79 0.87 -9.06 7.73
C ARG A 79 1.84 -8.84 6.57
N VAL A 80 1.70 -9.62 5.50
CA VAL A 80 2.51 -9.49 4.28
C VAL A 80 2.28 -8.12 3.64
N ALA A 81 1.01 -7.74 3.45
CA ALA A 81 0.64 -6.47 2.85
C ALA A 81 1.16 -5.26 3.63
N ARG A 82 1.08 -5.27 4.96
CA ARG A 82 1.63 -4.20 5.79
C ARG A 82 3.13 -4.05 5.61
N ARG A 83 3.86 -5.16 5.46
CA ARG A 83 5.31 -5.10 5.27
C ARG A 83 5.68 -4.54 3.90
N VAL A 84 4.95 -4.96 2.86
CA VAL A 84 5.05 -4.35 1.52
C VAL A 84 4.74 -2.84 1.57
N GLU A 85 3.67 -2.45 2.26
CA GLU A 85 3.30 -1.05 2.46
C GLU A 85 4.41 -0.24 3.13
N VAL A 86 5.00 -0.73 4.23
CA VAL A 86 6.17 -0.08 4.87
C VAL A 86 7.32 0.09 3.88
N MET A 87 7.67 -0.95 3.14
CA MET A 87 8.80 -0.90 2.21
C MET A 87 8.60 0.15 1.12
N LEU A 88 7.40 0.22 0.56
CA LEU A 88 7.05 1.21 -0.47
C LEU A 88 7.02 2.63 0.10
N VAL A 89 6.42 2.82 1.28
CA VAL A 89 6.40 4.11 1.98
C VAL A 89 7.82 4.59 2.26
N ARG A 90 8.69 3.73 2.81
CA ARG A 90 10.08 4.08 3.14
C ARG A 90 10.92 4.45 1.92
N ALA A 91 10.63 3.85 0.78
CA ALA A 91 11.32 4.19 -0.46
C ALA A 91 11.01 5.63 -0.93
N CYS A 92 9.84 6.17 -0.60
CA CYS A 92 9.38 7.48 -1.07
C CYS A 92 9.41 8.57 0.02
N PHE A 93 9.34 8.16 1.28
CA PHE A 93 9.35 9.00 2.47
C PHE A 93 10.44 8.48 3.43
N PRO A 94 11.72 8.81 3.18
CA PRO A 94 12.84 8.30 3.97
C PRO A 94 12.80 8.75 5.44
N GLU A 95 12.00 9.77 5.78
CA GLU A 95 11.72 10.15 7.16
C GLU A 95 11.02 9.05 7.97
N VAL A 96 10.33 8.12 7.31
CA VAL A 96 9.66 6.99 7.98
C VAL A 96 10.71 5.93 8.33
N THR A 97 11.09 5.85 9.60
CA THR A 97 12.10 4.89 10.09
C THR A 97 11.52 3.67 10.80
N SER A 98 10.20 3.63 11.02
CA SER A 98 9.52 2.54 11.71
C SER A 98 9.44 1.28 10.84
N ASP A 99 9.77 0.12 11.42
CA ASP A 99 9.63 -1.19 10.77
C ASP A 99 8.20 -1.75 10.77
N LEU A 100 7.28 -1.03 11.42
CA LEU A 100 5.85 -1.29 11.42
C LEU A 100 5.12 -0.08 10.85
N VAL A 101 4.05 -0.30 10.07
CA VAL A 101 3.10 0.77 9.69
C VAL A 101 2.47 1.28 10.99
N GLN A 102 3.10 2.25 11.65
CA GLN A 102 2.35 3.15 12.50
C GLN A 102 1.61 4.06 11.54
N VAL A 103 0.29 3.89 11.51
CA VAL A 103 -0.66 4.72 10.73
C VAL A 103 -0.48 6.22 11.06
N VAL A 104 0.26 6.54 12.11
CA VAL A 104 0.52 7.88 12.59
C VAL A 104 2.01 8.01 12.94
N TYR A 105 2.75 8.80 12.17
CA TYR A 105 4.16 9.11 12.45
C TYR A 105 4.31 10.57 12.85
N ARG A 106 5.07 10.84 13.92
CA ARG A 106 5.37 12.20 14.38
C ARG A 106 6.61 12.73 13.66
N ASN A 107 6.44 13.76 12.87
CA ASN A 107 7.55 14.48 12.27
C ASN A 107 8.07 15.59 13.20
N ALA A 108 9.37 15.89 13.09
CA ALA A 108 10.01 16.97 13.84
C ALA A 108 9.72 18.37 13.24
N ALA A 109 9.39 18.41 11.94
CA ALA A 109 8.99 19.60 11.18
C ALA A 109 7.65 19.33 10.47
N ASP A 110 7.02 20.36 9.91
CA ASP A 110 5.78 20.24 9.13
C ASP A 110 6.11 20.12 7.63
N PRO A 111 6.25 18.90 7.08
CA PRO A 111 6.54 18.76 5.66
C PRO A 111 5.29 18.89 4.77
N GLY A 112 4.10 19.12 5.34
CA GLY A 112 2.84 19.17 4.61
C GLY A 112 2.41 17.83 4.00
N ASP A 113 1.30 17.86 3.24
CA ASP A 113 0.81 16.70 2.50
C ASP A 113 1.70 16.41 1.28
N ALA A 114 1.78 15.15 0.87
CA ALA A 114 2.52 14.74 -0.33
C ALA A 114 1.94 13.48 -0.96
N CYS A 115 2.18 13.30 -2.25
CA CYS A 115 1.73 12.15 -3.03
C CYS A 115 2.80 11.73 -4.04
N TRP A 116 2.96 10.42 -4.21
CA TRP A 116 3.77 9.80 -5.26
C TRP A 116 2.91 8.85 -6.08
N TRP A 117 3.08 8.89 -7.40
CA TRP A 117 2.51 7.93 -8.35
C TRP A 117 3.67 7.15 -8.97
N ILE A 118 3.70 5.84 -8.75
CA ILE A 118 4.86 5.01 -9.07
C ILE A 118 4.39 3.73 -9.76
N ALA A 119 5.13 3.32 -10.80
CA ALA A 119 4.96 2.02 -11.42
C ALA A 119 5.72 0.95 -10.64
N ILE A 120 5.07 -0.19 -10.40
CA ILE A 120 5.61 -1.37 -9.73
C ILE A 120 5.25 -2.64 -10.52
N ASP A 121 5.87 -3.76 -10.17
CA ASP A 121 5.51 -5.07 -10.69
C ASP A 121 4.07 -5.45 -10.32
N ASP A 122 3.45 -6.30 -11.13
CA ASP A 122 2.13 -6.83 -10.80
C ASP A 122 2.19 -7.77 -9.57
N LEU A 123 1.50 -7.38 -8.50
CA LEU A 123 1.41 -8.15 -7.26
C LEU A 123 0.06 -8.86 -7.09
N THR A 124 -0.78 -8.90 -8.12
CA THR A 124 -2.11 -9.54 -8.08
C THR A 124 -1.96 -11.02 -7.70
N GLY A 125 -2.60 -11.42 -6.60
CA GLY A 125 -2.52 -12.81 -6.12
C GLY A 125 -1.13 -13.27 -5.65
N ALA A 126 -0.15 -12.36 -5.52
CA ALA A 126 1.24 -12.71 -5.24
C ALA A 126 1.53 -13.11 -3.77
N PHE A 127 0.51 -13.32 -2.94
CA PHE A 127 0.66 -13.58 -1.50
C PHE A 127 1.65 -14.70 -1.17
N GLU A 128 1.57 -15.88 -1.79
CA GLU A 128 2.44 -17.01 -1.46
C GLU A 128 3.91 -16.74 -1.83
N ARG A 129 4.13 -16.11 -3.01
CA ARG A 129 5.46 -15.66 -3.46
C ARG A 129 6.05 -14.65 -2.47
N LEU A 130 5.28 -13.62 -2.13
CA LEU A 130 5.71 -12.56 -1.21
C LEU A 130 5.95 -13.10 0.19
N GLN A 131 5.09 -13.98 0.70
CA GLN A 131 5.27 -14.58 2.01
C GLN A 131 6.59 -15.35 2.11
N THR A 132 6.95 -16.09 1.06
CA THR A 132 8.21 -16.85 0.99
C THR A 132 9.43 -15.92 0.96
N LEU A 133 9.36 -14.84 0.18
CA LEU A 133 10.48 -13.91 0.00
C LEU A 133 10.63 -12.87 1.12
N MET A 134 9.65 -12.76 2.01
CA MET A 134 9.56 -11.70 3.02
C MET A 134 10.83 -11.46 3.89
N PRO A 135 11.66 -12.48 4.22
CA PRO A 135 12.90 -12.27 4.95
C PRO A 135 13.98 -11.49 4.18
N VAL A 136 13.96 -11.56 2.85
CA VAL A 136 15.01 -11.00 1.97
C VAL A 136 14.50 -9.93 1.00
N LEU A 137 13.18 -9.74 0.93
CA LEU A 137 12.53 -8.80 0.00
C LEU A 137 12.95 -7.35 0.28
N SER A 138 13.36 -6.66 -0.77
CA SER A 138 13.63 -5.21 -0.81
C SER A 138 12.60 -4.47 -1.66
N ALA A 139 12.57 -3.13 -1.61
CA ALA A 139 11.65 -2.35 -2.44
C ALA A 139 11.96 -2.48 -3.94
N ALA A 140 13.22 -2.72 -4.31
CA ALA A 140 13.63 -2.96 -5.70
C ALA A 140 13.01 -4.27 -6.24
N ASP A 141 12.85 -5.28 -5.40
CA ASP A 141 12.22 -6.56 -5.77
C ASP A 141 10.71 -6.45 -6.01
N LEU A 142 10.12 -5.28 -5.74
CA LEU A 142 8.74 -4.94 -6.07
C LEU A 142 8.62 -4.19 -7.39
N GLY A 143 9.73 -4.02 -8.13
CA GLY A 143 9.75 -3.27 -9.39
C GLY A 143 9.66 -1.76 -9.19
N LEU A 144 10.02 -1.24 -8.01
CA LEU A 144 10.07 0.20 -7.76
C LEU A 144 11.22 0.81 -8.56
N HIS A 145 10.90 1.29 -9.77
CA HIS A 145 11.81 2.06 -10.61
C HIS A 145 11.74 3.54 -10.22
N ASP A 146 12.91 4.16 -10.10
CA ASP A 146 13.20 5.51 -9.58
C ASP A 146 11.98 6.48 -9.51
N PRO A 147 11.53 6.90 -8.31
CA PRO A 147 10.32 7.72 -8.13
C PRO A 147 10.43 9.16 -8.66
N ALA A 148 11.56 9.52 -9.28
CA ALA A 148 11.96 10.88 -9.63
C ALA A 148 11.09 11.63 -10.67
N ARG A 149 9.87 11.16 -11.03
CA ARG A 149 9.13 11.73 -12.17
C ARG A 149 7.78 12.41 -11.91
N LEU A 150 7.20 12.38 -10.72
CA LEU A 150 5.88 13.02 -10.51
C LEU A 150 5.79 13.74 -9.16
N ALA A 151 6.55 14.83 -9.01
CA ALA A 151 6.19 15.92 -8.11
C ALA A 151 5.44 16.96 -8.96
N ALA A 152 4.14 17.10 -8.72
CA ALA A 152 3.33 18.23 -9.17
C ALA A 152 2.82 18.97 -7.93
#